data_AF-A0A8H3C306-F1
#
_entry.id   AF-A0A8H3C306-F1
#
_cell.length_a   1.000
_cell.length_b   1.000
_cell.length_c   1.000
_cell.angle_alpha   90.00
_cell.angle_beta   90.00
_cell.angle_gamma   90.00
#
_symmetry.space_group_name_H-M   'P 1'
#
loop_
_entity.id
_entity.type
_entity.pdbx_description
1 polymer ?
#
loop_
_entity_poly.entity_id
_entity_poly.type
_entity_poly.pdbx_seq_one_letter_code
_entity_poly.pdbx_strand_id
1 'polypeptide(L)'
;MNRAKYSEVQKALLPPHSQTPTHSTNSSFEALVMDHSFPFDYHSFMHTGRLIVAMESHADIWDVFPGASVTRYFDGTAELHAISQPSALMHLDSFEITFQSSDLTGPVNEVSTSSSSRIGRYILFEAPERNPNACIAVCRFRIVVPETLFPWNGGRAQFRVVVRALFNTYNPERPGTRMLLPGPECAHHFTLQLRTSRRGLPFGP
;
A
#
# COMPACT_ATOMS: atom_id res chain seq x y z
N MET A 1 30.71 16.60 -3.69
CA MET A 1 29.57 15.86 -4.27
C MET A 1 28.83 15.17 -3.14
N ASN A 2 27.59 15.57 -2.82
CA ASN A 2 26.55 14.79 -2.08
C ASN A 2 25.40 15.72 -1.62
N ARG A 3 24.64 16.30 -2.56
CA ARG A 3 23.46 17.10 -2.22
C ARG A 3 22.19 16.78 -3.03
N ALA A 4 22.20 15.70 -3.83
CA ALA A 4 21.12 15.40 -4.77
C ALA A 4 20.20 14.21 -4.38
N LYS A 5 20.45 13.48 -3.29
CA LYS A 5 19.66 12.27 -2.97
C LYS A 5 18.39 12.49 -2.13
N TYR A 6 18.18 13.69 -1.60
CA TYR A 6 16.98 13.99 -0.79
C TYR A 6 15.79 14.52 -1.62
N SER A 7 16.00 14.97 -2.87
CA SER A 7 14.93 15.57 -3.68
C SER A 7 14.00 14.55 -4.35
N GLU A 8 14.46 13.32 -4.61
CA GLU A 8 13.61 12.28 -5.22
C GLU A 8 12.63 11.65 -4.23
N VAL A 9 13.03 11.48 -2.97
CA VAL A 9 12.13 11.00 -1.90
C VAL A 9 11.03 12.01 -1.62
N GLN A 10 11.33 13.31 -1.73
CA GLN A 10 10.31 14.38 -1.60
C GLN A 10 9.35 14.44 -2.79
N LYS A 11 9.75 13.99 -3.98
CA LYS A 11 8.84 13.81 -5.14
C LYS A 11 7.97 12.55 -5.04
N ALA A 12 8.37 11.59 -4.20
CA ALA A 12 7.64 10.34 -3.98
C ALA A 12 6.52 10.47 -2.94
N LEU A 13 6.35 11.64 -2.30
CA LEU A 13 5.21 11.92 -1.45
C LEU A 13 3.91 11.74 -2.25
N LEU A 14 2.98 10.99 -1.68
CA LEU A 14 1.64 10.84 -2.25
C LEU A 14 1.02 12.24 -2.43
N PRO A 15 0.35 12.52 -3.57
CA PRO A 15 -0.18 13.85 -3.84
C PRO A 15 -1.11 14.26 -2.70
N PRO A 16 -0.94 15.45 -2.11
CA PRO A 16 -1.85 15.93 -1.09
C PRO A 16 -3.24 16.09 -1.71
N HIS A 17 -4.27 15.65 -1.01
CA HIS A 17 -5.63 15.88 -1.48
C HIS A 17 -5.92 17.39 -1.60
N SER A 18 -6.57 17.76 -2.71
CA SER A 18 -7.25 19.03 -2.88
C SER A 18 -8.12 19.30 -1.65
N GLN A 19 -7.74 20.33 -0.89
CA GLN A 19 -8.51 20.83 0.23
C GLN A 19 -9.89 21.29 -0.24
N THR A 20 -10.96 20.91 0.45
CA THR A 20 -12.02 21.83 0.94
C THR A 20 -13.18 21.08 1.64
N PRO A 21 -13.91 21.71 2.59
CA PRO A 21 -13.55 22.80 3.50
C PRO A 21 -13.45 22.33 4.96
N THR A 22 -12.74 23.16 5.73
CA THR A 22 -12.61 23.12 7.18
C THR A 22 -13.96 23.13 7.90
N HIS A 23 -14.35 22.01 8.50
CA HIS A 23 -15.06 22.04 9.77
C HIS A 23 -14.07 21.66 10.88
N SER A 24 -13.51 22.70 11.49
CA SER A 24 -12.88 22.61 12.79
C SER A 24 -13.96 22.28 13.82
N THR A 25 -14.17 21.00 14.09
CA THR A 25 -14.72 20.57 15.36
C THR A 25 -13.58 20.00 16.17
N ASN A 26 -13.06 20.84 17.07
CA ASN A 26 -12.52 20.39 18.34
C ASN A 26 -13.60 19.55 19.03
N SER A 27 -13.69 18.27 18.71
CA SER A 27 -14.25 17.29 19.62
C SER A 27 -13.09 16.43 20.06
N SER A 28 -12.59 16.71 21.25
CA SER A 28 -12.00 15.68 22.10
C SER A 28 -12.79 14.39 21.88
N PHE A 29 -12.08 13.39 21.39
CA PHE A 29 -12.49 12.02 21.15
C PHE A 29 -13.50 11.55 22.20
N GLU A 30 -14.79 11.80 21.95
CA GLU A 30 -15.85 11.08 22.64
C GLU A 30 -15.65 9.65 22.17
N ALA A 31 -15.21 8.82 23.11
CA ALA A 31 -15.29 7.39 23.02
C ALA A 31 -16.65 7.06 22.41
N LEU A 32 -16.63 6.64 21.15
CA LEU A 32 -17.79 6.02 20.54
C LEU A 32 -18.19 4.91 21.49
N VAL A 33 -19.34 5.08 22.12
CA VAL A 33 -20.10 4.01 22.76
C VAL A 33 -20.57 3.11 21.62
N MET A 34 -19.63 2.40 21.00
CA MET A 34 -19.96 1.18 20.29
C MET A 34 -20.28 0.18 21.38
N ASP A 35 -21.47 -0.41 21.29
CA ASP A 35 -21.99 -1.36 22.24
C ASP A 35 -20.92 -2.44 22.53
N HIS A 36 -20.29 -2.34 23.71
CA HIS A 36 -19.27 -3.28 24.17
C HIS A 36 -19.88 -4.64 24.55
N SER A 37 -21.17 -4.83 24.31
CA SER A 37 -21.90 -6.07 24.56
C SER A 37 -21.39 -7.25 23.74
N PHE A 38 -20.71 -7.01 22.60
CA PHE A 38 -20.12 -8.06 21.77
C PHE A 38 -18.60 -7.95 21.70
N PRO A 39 -17.85 -8.87 22.35
CA PRO A 39 -16.41 -8.91 22.24
C PRO A 39 -16.00 -9.18 20.78
N PHE A 40 -14.89 -8.59 20.33
CA PHE A 40 -14.30 -8.91 19.04
C PHE A 40 -13.93 -10.39 18.99
N ASP A 41 -14.62 -11.14 18.13
CA ASP A 41 -14.28 -12.52 17.84
C ASP A 41 -13.51 -12.57 16.52
N TYR A 42 -12.19 -12.71 16.65
CA TYR A 42 -11.27 -12.78 15.52
C TYR A 42 -11.66 -13.87 14.52
N HIS A 43 -12.04 -15.06 14.98
CA HIS A 43 -12.37 -16.18 14.09
C HIS A 43 -13.64 -15.90 13.31
N SER A 44 -14.68 -15.39 13.97
CA SER A 44 -15.91 -14.98 13.30
C SER A 44 -15.68 -13.81 12.34
N PHE A 45 -14.78 -12.87 12.69
CA PHE A 45 -14.43 -11.76 11.81
C PHE A 45 -13.74 -12.24 10.53
N MET A 46 -12.86 -13.24 10.61
CA MET A 46 -12.20 -13.80 9.41
C MET A 46 -13.18 -14.35 8.36
N HIS A 47 -14.40 -14.70 8.74
CA HIS A 47 -15.45 -15.15 7.82
C HIS A 47 -16.29 -14.02 7.24
N THR A 48 -16.29 -12.84 7.84
CA THR A 48 -17.24 -11.76 7.54
C THR A 48 -16.59 -10.44 7.14
N GLY A 49 -15.40 -10.15 7.68
CA GLY A 49 -14.58 -9.01 7.32
C GLY A 49 -14.08 -9.11 5.88
N ARG A 50 -14.04 -7.97 5.20
CA ARG A 50 -13.62 -7.91 3.79
C ARG A 50 -12.53 -6.86 3.63
N LEU A 51 -11.44 -7.25 2.98
CA LEU A 51 -10.42 -6.32 2.51
C LEU A 51 -10.61 -6.11 1.02
N ILE A 52 -10.78 -4.86 0.62
CA ILE A 52 -10.84 -4.44 -0.77
C ILE A 52 -9.55 -3.67 -1.06
N VAL A 53 -8.89 -4.01 -2.18
CA VAL A 53 -7.71 -3.28 -2.65
C VAL A 53 -8.00 -2.77 -4.04
N ALA A 54 -7.95 -1.45 -4.18
CA ALA A 54 -7.97 -0.78 -5.48
C ALA A 54 -6.55 -0.27 -5.77
N MET A 55 -6.01 -0.60 -6.94
CA MET A 55 -4.74 -0.05 -7.43
C MET A 55 -4.97 0.60 -8.79
N GLU A 56 -4.28 1.69 -9.08
CA GLU A 56 -4.36 2.36 -10.37
C GLU A 56 -3.98 1.39 -11.51
N SER A 57 -4.87 1.26 -12.51
CA SER A 57 -4.55 0.53 -13.74
C SER A 57 -3.72 1.40 -14.65
N HIS A 58 -2.60 0.89 -15.16
CA HIS A 58 -1.79 1.63 -16.13
C HIS A 58 -1.53 0.80 -17.39
N ALA A 59 -1.12 1.50 -18.45
CA ALA A 59 -0.73 0.89 -19.70
C ALA A 59 0.39 -0.13 -19.47
N ASP A 60 0.21 -1.33 -20.00
CA ASP A 60 1.16 -2.44 -19.89
C ASP A 60 2.52 -2.15 -20.56
N ILE A 61 2.56 -1.15 -21.44
CA ILE A 61 3.70 -0.86 -22.32
C ILE A 61 4.04 0.62 -22.30
N TRP A 62 5.31 0.92 -22.04
CA TRP A 62 5.84 2.29 -22.01
C TRP A 62 7.00 2.45 -22.97
N ASP A 63 6.91 3.43 -23.87
CA ASP A 63 8.00 3.82 -24.75
C ASP A 63 8.94 4.80 -24.05
N VAL A 64 10.23 4.46 -24.00
CA VAL A 64 11.27 5.24 -23.32
C VAL A 64 12.44 5.52 -24.28
N PHE A 65 13.06 6.67 -24.13
CA PHE A 65 14.25 7.02 -24.89
C PHE A 65 15.49 6.35 -24.30
N PRO A 66 16.49 5.96 -25.11
CA PRO A 66 17.76 5.47 -24.60
C PRO A 66 18.39 6.46 -23.61
N GLY A 67 18.77 5.98 -22.41
CA GLY A 67 19.41 6.79 -21.36
C GLY A 67 18.47 7.55 -20.42
N ALA A 68 17.15 7.44 -20.58
CA ALA A 68 16.20 8.00 -19.61
C ALA A 68 16.13 7.11 -18.35
N SER A 69 16.27 7.71 -17.17
CA SER A 69 15.98 7.02 -15.91
C SER A 69 14.49 7.00 -15.64
N VAL A 70 13.92 5.82 -15.40
CA VAL A 70 12.46 5.64 -15.30
C VAL A 70 12.09 5.03 -13.95
N THR A 71 11.47 5.83 -13.09
CA THR A 71 10.81 5.33 -11.87
C THR A 71 9.31 5.47 -12.04
N ARG A 72 8.58 4.38 -11.77
CA ARG A 72 7.12 4.35 -11.82
C ARG A 72 6.54 4.27 -10.41
N TYR A 73 5.39 4.90 -10.23
CA TYR A 73 4.65 4.95 -8.99
C TYR A 73 3.26 4.39 -9.26
N PHE A 74 2.83 3.44 -8.43
CA PHE A 74 1.51 2.82 -8.51
C PHE A 74 0.79 3.08 -7.20
N ASP A 75 -0.23 3.94 -7.26
CA ASP A 75 -1.00 4.29 -6.08
C ASP A 75 -2.07 3.22 -5.83
N GLY A 76 -2.23 2.87 -4.56
CA GLY A 76 -3.16 1.87 -4.09
C GLY A 76 -3.91 2.34 -2.86
N THR A 77 -5.13 1.84 -2.70
CA THR A 77 -5.97 2.05 -1.53
C THR A 77 -6.45 0.71 -1.03
N ALA A 78 -6.20 0.43 0.24
CA ALA A 78 -6.70 -0.73 0.95
C ALA A 78 -7.83 -0.30 1.88
N GLU A 79 -8.99 -0.92 1.75
CA GLU A 79 -10.18 -0.65 2.55
C GLU A 79 -10.63 -1.91 3.28
N LEU A 80 -10.56 -1.89 4.61
CA LEU A 80 -11.07 -2.96 5.45
C LEU A 80 -12.49 -2.62 5.89
N HIS A 81 -13.45 -3.43 5.49
CA HIS A 81 -14.85 -3.34 5.88
C HIS A 81 -15.14 -4.30 7.04
N ALA A 82 -15.66 -3.75 8.14
CA ALA A 82 -15.97 -4.47 9.38
C ALA A 82 -17.45 -4.34 9.78
N ILE A 83 -18.36 -4.25 8.80
CA ILE A 83 -19.80 -3.99 9.00
C ILE A 83 -20.44 -4.99 9.99
N SER A 84 -20.05 -6.26 9.94
CA SER A 84 -20.56 -7.33 10.81
C SER A 84 -20.01 -7.25 12.25
N GLN A 85 -18.82 -6.68 12.45
CA GLN A 85 -18.16 -6.55 13.74
C GLN A 85 -17.31 -5.27 13.78
N PRO A 86 -17.92 -4.09 14.00
CA PRO A 86 -17.21 -2.81 13.98
C PRO A 86 -16.08 -2.72 15.02
N SER A 87 -16.22 -3.45 16.13
CA SER A 87 -15.19 -3.58 17.19
C SER A 87 -13.85 -4.09 16.66
N ALA A 88 -13.82 -4.83 15.54
CA ALA A 88 -12.59 -5.29 14.89
C ALA A 88 -11.65 -4.14 14.53
N LEU A 89 -12.17 -2.96 14.18
CA LEU A 89 -11.35 -1.79 13.82
C LEU A 89 -10.52 -1.25 15.00
N MET A 90 -10.94 -1.53 16.24
CA MET A 90 -10.17 -1.19 17.44
C MET A 90 -8.95 -2.11 17.61
N HIS A 91 -9.03 -3.31 17.05
CA HIS A 91 -7.96 -4.32 17.08
C HIS A 91 -7.07 -4.26 15.84
N LEU A 92 -7.44 -3.51 14.79
CA LEU A 92 -6.56 -3.27 13.65
C LEU A 92 -5.29 -2.56 14.11
N ASP A 93 -4.14 -3.16 13.85
CA ASP A 93 -2.81 -2.60 14.11
C ASP A 93 -2.32 -1.80 12.90
N SER A 94 -2.22 -2.48 11.77
CA SER A 94 -1.63 -1.94 10.55
C SER A 94 -2.11 -2.69 9.31
N PHE A 95 -1.83 -2.13 8.14
CA PHE A 95 -1.86 -2.85 6.87
C PHE A 95 -0.43 -3.27 6.53
N GLU A 96 -0.25 -4.54 6.19
CA GLU A 96 1.01 -5.07 5.68
C GLU A 96 0.92 -5.24 4.17
N ILE A 97 1.94 -4.77 3.47
CA ILE A 97 2.09 -4.93 2.04
C ILE A 97 3.35 -5.75 1.77
N THR A 98 3.19 -6.79 0.96
CA THR A 98 4.30 -7.56 0.37
C THR A 98 4.39 -7.23 -1.11
N PHE A 99 5.52 -6.70 -1.55
CA PHE A 99 5.82 -6.44 -2.95
C PHE A 99 6.85 -7.44 -3.48
N GLN A 100 6.48 -8.16 -4.53
CA GLN A 100 7.29 -9.20 -5.15
C GLN A 100 7.50 -8.91 -6.63
N SER A 101 8.73 -9.10 -7.11
CA SER A 101 9.07 -9.12 -8.54
C SER A 101 9.60 -10.51 -8.91
N SER A 102 9.11 -11.07 -10.01
CA SER A 102 9.50 -12.41 -10.49
C SER A 102 10.73 -12.42 -11.39
N ASP A 103 11.38 -11.27 -11.62
CA ASP A 103 12.27 -11.08 -12.75
C ASP A 103 13.76 -11.45 -12.55
N LEU A 104 14.41 -11.69 -13.70
CA LEU A 104 15.76 -12.24 -13.91
C LEU A 104 16.91 -11.40 -13.32
N THR A 105 16.69 -10.13 -12.96
CA THR A 105 17.72 -9.26 -12.35
C THR A 105 17.90 -9.50 -10.85
N GLY A 106 17.02 -10.29 -10.24
CA GLY A 106 17.06 -10.72 -8.85
C GLY A 106 15.68 -10.62 -8.20
N PRO A 107 15.22 -11.64 -7.47
CA PRO A 107 13.89 -11.59 -6.84
C PRO A 107 13.87 -10.48 -5.80
N VAL A 108 12.95 -9.54 -5.97
CA VAL A 108 12.60 -8.56 -4.92
C VAL A 108 11.49 -9.15 -4.09
N ASN A 109 11.65 -9.09 -2.78
CA ASN A 109 10.60 -9.38 -1.81
C ASN A 109 10.72 -8.36 -0.67
N GLU A 110 9.91 -7.30 -0.73
CA GLU A 110 9.84 -6.30 0.33
C GLU A 110 8.52 -6.45 1.09
N VAL A 111 8.61 -6.47 2.41
CA VAL A 111 7.45 -6.44 3.32
C VAL A 111 7.53 -5.17 4.13
N SER A 112 6.44 -4.41 4.16
CA SER A 112 6.35 -3.16 4.92
C SER A 112 4.97 -3.01 5.55
N THR A 113 4.91 -2.36 6.70
CA THR A 113 3.66 -2.12 7.44
C THR A 113 3.37 -0.64 7.55
N SER A 114 2.09 -0.27 7.55
CA SER A 114 1.65 1.12 7.69
C SER A 114 1.96 1.72 9.07
N SER A 115 2.30 0.90 10.08
CA SER A 115 2.73 1.33 11.41
C SER A 115 4.25 1.55 11.51
N SER A 116 5.01 1.12 10.50
CA SER A 116 6.46 1.26 10.47
C SER A 116 6.87 2.72 10.20
N SER A 117 7.75 3.27 11.03
CA SER A 117 8.41 4.54 10.73
C SER A 117 9.50 4.42 9.65
N ARG A 118 9.82 3.19 9.23
CA ARG A 118 10.82 2.93 8.19
C ARG A 118 10.19 3.15 6.82
N ILE A 119 10.79 4.06 6.06
CA ILE A 119 10.50 4.26 4.65
C ILE A 119 11.04 3.04 3.89
N GLY A 120 10.14 2.27 3.28
CA GLY A 120 10.49 1.15 2.41
C GLY A 120 11.22 1.61 1.15
N ARG A 121 11.92 0.71 0.46
CA ARG A 121 12.55 1.06 -0.83
C ARG A 121 11.52 1.09 -1.95
N TYR A 122 10.55 0.19 -1.87
CA TYR A 122 9.52 0.01 -2.89
C TYR A 122 8.11 0.30 -2.38
N ILE A 123 7.89 0.37 -1.05
CA ILE A 123 6.56 0.57 -0.47
C ILE A 123 6.56 1.84 0.39
N LEU A 124 5.64 2.74 0.08
CA LEU A 124 5.37 3.95 0.85
C LEU A 124 3.92 3.95 1.34
N PHE A 125 3.69 4.44 2.55
CA PHE A 125 2.36 4.50 3.17
C PHE A 125 1.94 5.93 3.51
N GLU A 126 0.64 6.19 3.43
CA GLU A 126 -0.02 7.21 4.23
C GLU A 126 -0.47 6.61 5.58
N ALA A 127 -0.62 7.48 6.57
CA ALA A 127 -1.17 7.09 7.86
C ALA A 127 -2.58 6.50 7.67
N PRO A 128 -2.88 5.31 8.21
CA PRO A 128 -4.21 4.73 8.08
C PRO A 128 -5.28 5.60 8.74
N GLU A 129 -6.40 5.77 8.06
CA GLU A 129 -7.57 6.49 8.57
C GLU A 129 -8.67 5.49 8.94
N ARG A 130 -9.40 5.76 10.03
CA ARG A 130 -10.53 4.94 10.47
C ARG A 130 -11.77 5.80 10.42
N ASN A 131 -12.82 5.29 9.78
CA ASN A 131 -14.15 5.89 9.78
C ASN A 131 -15.10 4.96 10.55
N PRO A 132 -15.32 5.20 11.85
CA PRO A 132 -16.16 4.34 12.67
C PRO A 132 -17.62 4.36 12.24
N ASN A 133 -18.12 5.48 11.72
CA ASN A 133 -19.51 5.61 11.26
C ASN A 133 -19.78 4.71 10.04
N ALA A 134 -18.76 4.52 9.20
CA ALA A 134 -18.84 3.63 8.04
C ALA A 134 -18.40 2.19 8.34
N CYS A 135 -17.87 1.92 9.54
CA CYS A 135 -17.23 0.65 9.90
C CYS A 135 -16.12 0.26 8.91
N ILE A 136 -15.31 1.25 8.50
CA ILE A 136 -14.22 1.08 7.53
C ILE A 136 -12.90 1.62 8.09
N ALA A 137 -11.79 0.94 7.78
CA ALA A 137 -10.45 1.51 7.86
C ALA A 137 -9.81 1.56 6.48
N VAL A 138 -9.16 2.67 6.16
CA VAL A 138 -8.57 2.96 4.86
C VAL A 138 -7.07 3.18 5.03
N CYS A 139 -6.26 2.63 4.13
CA CYS A 139 -4.84 2.91 4.04
C CYS A 139 -4.43 3.11 2.59
N ARG A 140 -3.87 4.27 2.29
CA ARG A 140 -3.31 4.60 0.99
C ARG A 140 -1.83 4.25 0.98
N PHE A 141 -1.37 3.71 -0.14
CA PHE A 141 0.00 3.28 -0.31
C PHE A 141 0.47 3.53 -1.74
N ARG A 142 1.78 3.51 -1.94
CA ARG A 142 2.43 3.68 -3.22
C ARG A 142 3.51 2.63 -3.41
N ILE A 143 3.46 1.95 -4.54
CA ILE A 143 4.53 1.05 -4.99
C ILE A 143 5.46 1.82 -5.92
N VAL A 144 6.74 1.86 -5.58
CA VAL A 144 7.81 2.47 -6.36
C VAL A 144 8.50 1.36 -7.16
N VAL A 145 8.45 1.42 -8.49
CA VAL A 145 9.12 0.46 -9.37
C VAL A 145 10.21 1.19 -10.16
N PRO A 146 11.49 1.08 -9.75
CA PRO A 146 12.59 1.70 -10.47
C PRO A 146 12.97 0.89 -11.73
N GLU A 147 13.60 1.56 -12.69
CA GLU A 147 14.03 0.99 -13.99
C GLU A 147 14.86 -0.30 -13.87
N THR A 148 15.55 -0.48 -12.75
CA THR A 148 16.36 -1.68 -12.47
C THR A 148 15.53 -2.97 -12.35
N LEU A 149 14.22 -2.85 -12.14
CA LEU A 149 13.30 -4.00 -12.05
C LEU A 149 12.66 -4.36 -13.40
N PHE A 150 13.06 -3.69 -14.49
CA PHE A 150 12.52 -3.96 -15.81
C PHE A 150 13.56 -4.67 -16.68
N PRO A 151 13.14 -5.62 -17.53
CA PRO A 151 14.02 -6.21 -18.52
C PRO A 151 14.27 -5.18 -19.63
N TRP A 152 15.53 -4.80 -19.82
CA TRP A 152 15.96 -4.08 -21.00
C TRP A 152 15.68 -4.95 -22.25
N ASN A 153 15.25 -4.33 -23.36
CA ASN A 153 14.88 -4.97 -24.65
C ASN A 153 13.40 -5.37 -24.83
N GLY A 154 12.46 -4.80 -24.08
CA GLY A 154 11.03 -5.06 -24.32
C GLY A 154 10.52 -6.37 -23.73
N GLY A 155 11.22 -6.96 -22.76
CA GLY A 155 10.66 -8.03 -21.94
C GLY A 155 9.52 -7.52 -21.06
N ARG A 156 8.72 -8.45 -20.51
CA ARG A 156 7.68 -8.14 -19.53
C ARG A 156 8.16 -8.52 -18.15
N ALA A 157 8.11 -7.58 -17.22
CA ALA A 157 8.27 -7.84 -15.79
C ALA A 157 6.92 -8.13 -15.16
N GLN A 158 6.86 -9.12 -14.25
CA GLN A 158 5.66 -9.41 -13.49
C GLN A 158 5.85 -9.04 -12.02
N PHE A 159 4.81 -8.42 -11.47
CA PHE A 159 4.79 -7.95 -10.11
C PHE A 159 3.56 -8.48 -9.38
N ARG A 160 3.75 -8.77 -8.10
CA ARG A 160 2.70 -9.20 -7.18
C ARG A 160 2.73 -8.32 -5.94
N VAL A 161 1.58 -7.74 -5.62
CA VAL A 161 1.35 -6.96 -4.40
C VAL A 161 0.33 -7.72 -3.58
N VAL A 162 0.70 -8.10 -2.36
CA VAL A 162 -0.24 -8.68 -1.39
C VAL A 162 -0.46 -7.67 -0.30
N VAL A 163 -1.71 -7.33 -0.03
CA VAL A 163 -2.09 -6.50 1.10
C VAL A 163 -2.86 -7.35 2.09
N ARG A 164 -2.55 -7.21 3.38
CA ARG A 164 -3.30 -7.84 4.47
C ARG A 164 -3.52 -6.87 5.61
N ALA A 165 -4.63 -7.01 6.32
CA ALA A 165 -4.84 -6.33 7.59
C ALA A 165 -4.15 -7.12 8.71
N LEU A 166 -3.46 -6.46 9.64
CA LEU A 166 -2.85 -7.08 10.82
C LEU A 166 -3.63 -6.68 12.07
N PHE A 167 -4.01 -7.67 12.87
CA PHE A 167 -4.81 -7.46 14.08
C PHE A 167 -4.00 -7.72 15.34
N ASN A 168 -4.07 -6.80 16.29
CA ASN A 168 -3.49 -6.93 17.60
C ASN A 168 -4.51 -7.55 18.56
N THR A 169 -4.31 -8.84 18.86
CA THR A 169 -5.17 -9.62 19.74
C THR A 169 -4.43 -10.07 21.00
N TYR A 170 -5.18 -10.57 21.97
CA TYR A 170 -4.59 -11.21 23.14
C TYR A 170 -3.94 -12.55 22.76
N ASN A 171 -2.81 -12.87 23.38
CA ASN A 171 -2.16 -14.16 23.21
C ASN A 171 -2.71 -15.18 24.25
N PRO A 172 -3.49 -16.19 23.84
CA PRO A 172 -4.05 -17.18 24.77
C PRO A 172 -2.97 -18.06 25.41
N GLU A 173 -1.83 -18.27 24.76
CA GLU A 173 -0.73 -19.10 25.28
C GLU A 173 0.15 -18.35 26.28
N ARG A 174 0.13 -17.01 26.25
CA ARG A 174 0.96 -16.15 27.09
C ARG A 174 0.15 -14.98 27.66
N PRO A 175 -0.50 -15.19 28.82
CA PRO A 175 -1.34 -14.18 29.43
C PRO A 175 -0.64 -12.83 29.63
N GLY A 176 -1.29 -11.76 29.20
CA GLY A 176 -0.77 -10.38 29.30
C GLY A 176 0.10 -9.96 28.11
N THR A 177 0.38 -10.87 27.16
CA THR A 177 1.07 -10.52 25.92
C THR A 177 0.09 -10.37 24.76
N ARG A 178 0.49 -9.55 23.79
CA ARG A 178 -0.24 -9.29 22.56
C ARG A 178 0.35 -10.12 21.42
N MET A 179 -0.49 -10.52 20.48
CA MET A 179 -0.10 -11.24 19.27
C MET A 179 -0.63 -10.49 18.06
N LEU A 180 0.17 -10.41 17.01
CA LEU A 180 -0.24 -9.92 15.71
C LEU A 180 -0.73 -11.08 14.85
N LEU A 181 -1.99 -11.03 14.45
CA LEU A 181 -2.63 -12.05 13.62
C LEU A 181 -2.94 -11.51 12.21
N PRO A 182 -2.68 -12.30 11.14
CA PRO A 182 -2.97 -11.91 9.78
C PRO A 182 -4.45 -12.04 9.46
N GLY A 183 -5.09 -10.90 9.19
CA GLY A 183 -6.48 -10.78 8.80
C GLY A 183 -6.76 -11.05 7.32
N PRO A 184 -7.91 -10.56 6.80
CA PRO A 184 -8.24 -10.69 5.39
C PRO A 184 -7.13 -10.15 4.49
N GLU A 185 -6.90 -10.83 3.38
CA GLU A 185 -5.85 -10.50 2.41
C GLU A 185 -6.39 -10.35 0.99
N CYS A 186 -5.68 -9.57 0.18
CA CYS A 186 -5.95 -9.40 -1.24
C CYS A 186 -4.63 -9.37 -2.01
N ALA A 187 -4.56 -10.10 -3.12
CA ALA A 187 -3.42 -10.11 -4.01
C ALA A 187 -3.74 -9.44 -5.35
N HIS A 188 -2.91 -8.48 -5.73
CA HIS A 188 -2.97 -7.79 -7.01
C HIS A 188 -1.74 -8.15 -7.85
N HIS A 189 -1.95 -8.43 -9.13
CA HIS A 189 -0.88 -8.75 -10.08
C HIS A 189 -0.93 -7.78 -11.23
N PHE A 190 0.24 -7.31 -11.66
CA PHE A 190 0.36 -6.46 -12.83
C PHE A 190 1.67 -6.75 -13.57
N THR A 191 1.70 -6.38 -14.85
CA THR A 191 2.87 -6.56 -15.71
C THR A 191 3.29 -5.24 -16.31
N LEU A 192 4.60 -5.03 -16.46
CA LEU A 192 5.12 -3.84 -17.12
C LEU A 192 6.13 -4.22 -18.19
N GLN A 193 6.10 -3.48 -19.30
CA GLN A 193 7.03 -3.62 -20.41
C GLN A 193 7.64 -2.26 -20.73
N LEU A 194 8.97 -2.15 -20.70
CA LEU A 194 9.71 -0.99 -21.22
C LEU A 194 10.13 -1.26 -22.67
N ARG A 195 9.70 -0.41 -23.60
CA ARG A 195 10.14 -0.43 -24.99
C ARG A 195 11.07 0.74 -25.26
N THR A 196 12.25 0.45 -25.80
CA THR A 196 13.13 1.52 -26.29
C THR A 196 12.61 2.00 -27.64
N SER A 197 12.18 3.27 -27.69
CA SER A 197 11.71 3.85 -28.95
C SER A 197 12.90 4.19 -29.84
N ARG A 198 12.88 3.68 -31.08
CA ARG A 198 13.79 4.10 -32.16
C ARG A 198 13.34 5.41 -32.82
N ARG A 199 12.81 6.39 -32.08
CA ARG A 199 12.75 7.75 -32.63
C ARG A 199 14.18 8.28 -32.71
N GLY A 200 14.83 7.92 -33.82
CA GLY A 200 15.92 8.68 -34.36
C GLY A 200 15.46 10.13 -34.44
N LEU A 201 16.27 11.00 -33.87
CA LEU A 201 16.22 12.41 -34.23
C LEU A 201 16.20 12.47 -35.77
N PRO A 202 15.35 13.31 -36.39
CA PRO A 202 15.57 13.64 -37.78
C PRO A 202 16.95 14.32 -37.83
N PHE A 203 17.96 13.58 -38.29
CA PHE A 203 19.09 14.19 -38.95
C PHE A 203 18.53 14.81 -40.22
N GLY A 204 18.19 16.10 -40.13
CA GLY A 204 17.89 16.96 -41.26
C GLY A 204 18.97 18.03 -41.36
N PRO A 205 19.15 18.59 -42.57
CA PRO A 205 20.35 18.49 -43.39
C PRO A 205 21.48 19.45 -42.99
#